data_AF-A0A816HI37-F1
#
_entry.id   AF-A0A816HI37-F1
#
_cell.length_a   1.000
_cell.length_b   1.000
_cell.length_c   1.000
_cell.angle_alpha   90.00
_cell.angle_beta   90.00
_cell.angle_gamma   90.00
#
_symmetry.space_group_name_H-M   'P 1'
#
loop_
_entity.id
_entity.type
_entity.pdbx_description
1 polymer ?
#
loop_
_entity_poly.entity_id
_entity_poly.type
_entity_poly.pdbx_seq_one_letter_code
_entity_poly.pdbx_strand_id
1 'polypeptide(L)'
;FNQGWWGNPGGKAHCNVTGKLVGNISFPANLIVTEFGNNNAAALLQPDNHSIINTQPLYRCTPGSPVLSLLKGDILGKDDIISGSGTWGAHGGSGLSSIGGTIRLGELLPNSSPIRHALKLQLYAKQYYYNQRPGFIWPALNCDGYAFDPTDPYHYDGNDIYLSPGSLLAIPSNIAVNVRTLPGQKLLFVLKYYGGYLCDDTYANRGTISTEHGVTDEFQNAYGYSFNSG
;
A
#
# COMPACT_ATOMS: atom_id res chain seq x y z
N PHE A 1 15.51 0.71 -18.49
CA PHE A 1 14.47 -0.27 -18.85
C PHE A 1 13.15 0.26 -18.29
N ASN A 2 12.16 0.54 -19.15
CA ASN A 2 10.92 1.23 -18.76
C ASN A 2 9.78 0.26 -18.36
N GLN A 3 10.12 -0.93 -17.87
CA GLN A 3 9.15 -2.00 -17.57
C GLN A 3 9.10 -2.23 -16.08
N GLY A 4 7.90 -2.20 -15.50
CA GLY A 4 7.72 -2.26 -14.05
C GLY A 4 8.11 -0.98 -13.31
N TRP A 5 7.94 0.20 -13.91
CA TRP A 5 8.12 1.49 -13.23
C TRP A 5 6.76 2.14 -12.92
N TRP A 6 6.75 3.07 -11.96
CA TRP A 6 5.59 3.91 -11.64
C TRP A 6 5.22 4.83 -12.81
N GLY A 7 3.93 5.20 -12.92
CA GLY A 7 3.52 6.33 -13.76
C GLY A 7 3.07 6.02 -15.19
N ASN A 8 2.30 4.95 -15.42
CA ASN A 8 1.57 4.81 -16.69
C ASN A 8 0.12 4.33 -16.50
N PRO A 9 -0.84 5.25 -16.29
CA PRO A 9 -2.25 4.92 -16.13
C PRO A 9 -2.89 4.31 -17.39
N GLY A 10 -2.21 4.29 -18.54
CA GLY A 10 -2.70 3.69 -19.78
C GLY A 10 -2.48 2.18 -19.92
N GLY A 11 -1.81 1.52 -18.95
CA GLY A 11 -1.64 0.07 -18.80
C GLY A 11 -0.84 -0.67 -19.89
N LYS A 12 -0.95 -0.27 -21.16
CA LYS A 12 -0.36 -0.99 -22.30
C LYS A 12 1.16 -0.91 -22.37
N ALA A 13 1.78 0.13 -21.83
CA ALA A 13 3.21 0.39 -22.02
C ALA A 13 4.13 -0.67 -21.38
N HIS A 14 3.63 -1.46 -20.43
CA HIS A 14 4.45 -2.42 -19.70
C HIS A 14 4.23 -3.87 -20.13
N CYS A 15 3.25 -4.16 -21.00
CA CYS A 15 2.92 -5.54 -21.39
C CYS A 15 3.79 -6.13 -22.49
N ASN A 16 4.49 -5.31 -23.25
CA ASN A 16 5.43 -5.80 -24.25
C ASN A 16 6.78 -6.13 -23.61
N VAL A 17 6.88 -7.22 -22.85
CA VAL A 17 8.09 -7.57 -22.09
C VAL A 17 9.31 -7.73 -23.02
N THR A 18 10.32 -6.87 -22.83
CA THR A 18 11.58 -6.87 -23.61
C THR A 18 12.81 -7.10 -22.74
N GLY A 19 12.63 -7.09 -21.41
CA GLY A 19 13.69 -7.38 -20.44
C GLY A 19 14.10 -8.86 -20.42
N LYS A 20 15.20 -9.14 -19.72
CA LYS A 20 15.65 -10.51 -19.44
C LYS A 20 14.94 -11.07 -18.21
N LEU A 21 14.67 -12.38 -18.21
CA LEU A 21 14.23 -13.09 -17.01
C LEU A 21 15.33 -13.02 -15.94
N VAL A 22 14.96 -12.59 -14.73
CA VAL A 22 15.91 -12.42 -13.60
C VAL A 22 15.74 -13.47 -12.50
N GLY A 23 14.66 -14.24 -12.52
CA GLY A 23 14.40 -15.29 -11.53
C GLY A 23 13.01 -15.91 -11.67
N ASN A 24 12.73 -16.90 -10.83
CA ASN A 24 11.44 -17.56 -10.73
C ASN A 24 10.83 -17.33 -9.35
N ILE A 25 9.52 -17.14 -9.29
CA ILE A 25 8.75 -17.01 -8.06
C ILE A 25 7.47 -17.84 -8.19
N SER A 26 7.01 -18.38 -7.06
CA SER A 26 5.66 -18.94 -6.99
C SER A 26 4.65 -17.79 -7.04
N PHE A 27 3.81 -17.75 -8.07
CA PHE A 27 2.81 -16.71 -8.24
C PHE A 27 1.55 -17.30 -8.91
N PRO A 28 0.32 -16.97 -8.45
CA PRO A 28 -0.90 -17.55 -9.00
C PRO A 28 -1.01 -17.37 -10.52
N ALA A 29 -1.13 -18.47 -11.27
CA ALA A 29 -1.06 -18.45 -12.72
C ALA A 29 -2.12 -17.55 -13.38
N ASN A 30 -3.32 -17.51 -12.81
CA ASN A 30 -4.47 -16.78 -13.37
C ASN A 30 -4.58 -15.33 -12.89
N LEU A 31 -3.77 -14.91 -11.91
CA LEU A 31 -3.86 -13.57 -11.36
C LEU A 31 -3.35 -12.54 -12.36
N ILE A 32 -4.17 -11.54 -12.65
CA ILE A 32 -3.83 -10.35 -13.43
C ILE A 32 -3.65 -9.19 -12.45
N VAL A 33 -2.59 -8.42 -12.61
CA VAL A 33 -2.32 -7.22 -11.80
C VAL A 33 -2.08 -6.07 -12.76
N THR A 34 -3.16 -5.36 -13.11
CA THR A 34 -3.11 -4.28 -14.09
C THR A 34 -3.63 -2.94 -13.58
N GLU A 35 -4.17 -2.89 -12.37
CA GLU A 35 -4.84 -1.72 -11.81
C GLU A 35 -3.87 -0.69 -11.19
N PHE A 36 -4.41 0.49 -10.87
CA PHE A 36 -3.78 1.56 -10.09
C PHE A 36 -2.46 2.12 -10.65
N GLY A 37 -2.33 2.22 -11.98
CA GLY A 37 -1.20 2.92 -12.61
C GLY A 37 0.18 2.35 -12.25
N ASN A 38 0.22 1.06 -11.92
CA ASN A 38 1.37 0.36 -11.35
C ASN A 38 1.80 0.92 -9.99
N ASN A 39 0.90 1.13 -9.03
CA ASN A 39 1.32 1.37 -7.65
C ASN A 39 0.99 0.20 -6.71
N ASN A 40 1.03 -1.03 -7.22
CA ASN A 40 0.71 -2.23 -6.45
C ASN A 40 1.94 -2.72 -5.67
N ALA A 41 2.00 -2.46 -4.37
CA ALA A 41 2.98 -3.11 -3.50
C ALA A 41 2.62 -4.58 -3.30
N ALA A 42 3.62 -5.45 -3.26
CA ALA A 42 3.44 -6.88 -3.05
C ALA A 42 4.47 -7.45 -2.09
N ALA A 43 4.05 -8.45 -1.33
CA ALA A 43 4.91 -9.32 -0.54
C ALA A 43 4.66 -10.76 -0.97
N LEU A 44 5.71 -11.43 -1.43
CA LEU A 44 5.63 -12.75 -2.03
C LEU A 44 6.22 -13.78 -1.06
N LEU A 45 5.37 -14.61 -0.48
CA LEU A 45 5.79 -15.69 0.42
C LEU A 45 6.67 -16.71 -0.31
N GLN A 46 7.80 -17.03 0.27
CA GLN A 46 8.77 -17.99 -0.25
C GLN A 46 8.41 -19.42 0.16
N PRO A 47 9.00 -20.46 -0.48
CA PRO A 47 8.69 -21.86 -0.18
C PRO A 47 8.97 -22.31 1.25
N ASP A 48 9.79 -21.59 2.00
CA ASP A 48 10.04 -21.85 3.43
C ASP A 48 8.84 -21.47 4.33
N ASN A 49 7.81 -20.81 3.77
CA ASN A 49 6.58 -20.43 4.44
C ASN A 49 6.75 -19.37 5.55
N HIS A 50 7.86 -18.64 5.55
CA HIS A 50 8.05 -17.51 6.46
C HIS A 50 8.83 -16.34 5.85
N SER A 51 9.73 -16.58 4.90
CA SER A 51 10.40 -15.51 4.19
C SER A 51 9.47 -14.86 3.16
N ILE A 52 9.51 -13.55 3.03
CA ILE A 52 8.79 -12.80 2.00
C ILE A 52 9.76 -11.97 1.16
N ILE A 53 9.41 -11.81 -0.12
CA ILE A 53 10.02 -10.83 -1.01
C ILE A 53 9.08 -9.64 -1.15
N ASN A 54 9.48 -8.48 -0.65
CA ASN A 54 8.78 -7.21 -0.86
C ASN A 54 9.19 -6.62 -2.22
N THR A 55 8.20 -6.23 -3.01
CA THR A 55 8.41 -5.66 -4.34
C THR A 55 7.35 -4.62 -4.67
N GLN A 56 7.72 -3.58 -5.41
CA GLN A 56 6.78 -2.60 -5.97
C GLN A 56 7.49 -1.83 -7.09
N PRO A 57 6.79 -1.51 -8.18
CA PRO A 57 5.40 -1.87 -8.46
C PRO A 57 5.23 -3.27 -9.02
N LEU A 58 4.19 -4.00 -8.62
CA LEU A 58 3.87 -5.31 -9.14
C LEU A 58 2.91 -5.20 -10.33
N TYR A 59 3.23 -5.93 -11.41
CA TYR A 59 2.41 -5.97 -12.61
C TYR A 59 2.40 -7.36 -13.26
N ARG A 60 1.24 -7.77 -13.77
CA ARG A 60 1.08 -8.95 -14.64
C ARG A 60 -0.08 -8.71 -15.61
N CYS A 61 0.24 -8.68 -16.90
CA CYS A 61 -0.71 -8.30 -17.95
C CYS A 61 -1.73 -9.36 -18.32
N THR A 62 -1.30 -10.61 -18.40
CA THR A 62 -2.14 -11.73 -18.80
C THR A 62 -1.83 -12.93 -17.93
N PRO A 63 -2.79 -13.87 -17.77
CA PRO A 63 -2.53 -15.14 -17.09
C PRO A 63 -1.28 -15.82 -17.63
N GLY A 64 -0.44 -16.31 -16.73
CA GLY A 64 0.81 -17.00 -17.04
C GLY A 64 1.94 -16.14 -17.61
N SER A 65 1.73 -14.84 -17.86
CA SER A 65 2.83 -13.97 -18.33
C SER A 65 3.88 -13.76 -17.23
N PRO A 66 5.10 -13.33 -17.60
CA PRO A 66 6.08 -12.86 -16.62
C PRO A 66 5.46 -11.84 -15.66
N VAL A 67 5.88 -11.90 -14.39
CA VAL A 67 5.60 -10.87 -13.40
C VAL A 67 6.67 -9.78 -13.56
N LEU A 68 6.25 -8.53 -13.61
CA LEU A 68 7.13 -7.38 -13.71
C LEU A 68 7.11 -6.65 -12.38
N SER A 69 8.29 -6.46 -11.78
CA SER A 69 8.42 -5.65 -10.58
C SER A 69 9.83 -5.19 -10.33
N LEU A 70 9.99 -4.11 -9.56
CA LEU A 70 11.29 -3.69 -9.04
C LEU A 70 11.53 -4.41 -7.72
N LEU A 71 12.42 -5.39 -7.79
CA LEU A 71 12.99 -5.99 -6.61
C LEU A 71 14.02 -5.02 -6.03
N LYS A 72 13.79 -4.51 -4.81
CA LYS A 72 14.87 -3.90 -4.05
C LYS A 72 15.82 -5.03 -3.63
N GLY A 73 17.02 -5.08 -4.22
CA GLY A 73 17.99 -6.15 -3.98
C GLY A 73 18.71 -6.09 -2.63
N ASP A 74 18.35 -5.14 -1.76
CA ASP A 74 18.94 -4.92 -0.44
C ASP A 74 18.06 -5.47 0.70
N ILE A 75 18.40 -5.12 1.95
CA ILE A 75 17.71 -5.56 3.17
C ILE A 75 16.21 -5.20 3.21
N LEU A 76 15.74 -4.29 2.34
CA LEU A 76 14.34 -3.87 2.29
C LEU A 76 13.48 -4.79 1.42
N GLY A 77 14.09 -5.54 0.50
CA GLY A 77 13.37 -6.46 -0.37
C GLY A 77 13.08 -7.83 0.23
N LYS A 78 13.73 -8.20 1.33
CA LYS A 78 13.57 -9.49 1.99
C LYS A 78 13.26 -9.30 3.46
N ASP A 79 12.23 -9.99 3.93
CA ASP A 79 11.83 -9.97 5.34
C ASP A 79 11.35 -11.37 5.76
N ASP A 80 11.20 -11.57 7.06
CA ASP A 80 10.76 -12.81 7.67
C ASP A 80 9.54 -12.52 8.54
N ILE A 81 8.40 -13.15 8.25
CA ILE A 81 7.14 -12.83 8.95
C ILE A 81 7.08 -13.37 10.39
N ILE A 82 8.04 -14.19 10.79
CA ILE A 82 8.13 -14.79 12.13
C ILE A 82 9.15 -14.04 13.00
N SER A 83 10.33 -13.77 12.45
CA SER A 83 11.47 -13.22 13.17
C SER A 83 11.80 -11.77 12.83
N GLY A 84 11.31 -11.27 11.69
CA GLY A 84 11.50 -9.93 11.21
C GLY A 84 10.65 -8.90 11.95
N SER A 85 11.04 -7.64 11.87
CA SER A 85 10.25 -6.54 12.45
C SER A 85 8.99 -6.25 11.65
N GLY A 86 8.92 -6.66 10.37
CA GLY A 86 7.77 -6.39 9.50
C GLY A 86 7.64 -4.91 9.11
N THR A 87 8.61 -4.07 9.44
CA THR A 87 8.48 -2.60 9.33
C THR A 87 8.76 -2.11 7.92
N TRP A 88 9.77 -2.66 7.26
CA TRP A 88 10.28 -2.16 5.99
C TRP A 88 9.92 -3.06 4.82
N GLY A 89 10.00 -2.50 3.63
CA GLY A 89 9.63 -3.20 2.43
C GLY A 89 9.87 -2.39 1.18
N ALA A 90 9.06 -2.64 0.17
CA ALA A 90 9.16 -1.98 -1.11
C ALA A 90 8.12 -0.88 -1.28
N HIS A 91 7.37 -0.49 -0.23
CA HIS A 91 6.26 0.45 -0.36
C HIS A 91 6.73 1.87 -0.72
N GLY A 92 6.90 2.14 -2.02
CA GLY A 92 6.92 3.44 -2.68
C GLY A 92 7.64 4.53 -1.91
N GLY A 93 6.94 5.67 -1.76
CA GLY A 93 7.45 6.87 -1.13
C GLY A 93 8.01 6.65 0.26
N SER A 94 7.53 5.67 1.03
CA SER A 94 7.95 5.48 2.43
C SER A 94 9.03 4.41 2.68
N GLY A 95 9.17 3.44 1.78
CA GLY A 95 10.01 2.26 2.00
C GLY A 95 9.49 1.33 3.10
N LEU A 96 8.23 1.49 3.50
CA LEU A 96 7.58 0.65 4.50
C LEU A 96 7.20 -0.72 3.92
N SER A 97 6.82 -1.63 4.80
CA SER A 97 6.41 -3.00 4.46
C SER A 97 5.33 -3.04 3.39
N SER A 98 5.49 -3.91 2.39
CA SER A 98 4.45 -4.11 1.37
C SER A 98 3.21 -4.78 1.96
N ILE A 99 3.38 -5.56 3.04
CA ILE A 99 2.33 -6.35 3.67
C ILE A 99 1.79 -5.71 4.95
N GLY A 100 2.62 -5.10 5.78
CA GLY A 100 2.21 -4.48 7.05
C GLY A 100 1.00 -3.55 6.89
N GLY A 101 0.11 -3.53 7.88
CA GLY A 101 -1.08 -2.67 7.94
C GLY A 101 -2.12 -2.78 6.82
N THR A 102 -1.92 -3.70 5.88
CA THR A 102 -2.85 -3.98 4.79
C THR A 102 -4.02 -4.81 5.31
N ILE A 103 -5.25 -4.39 5.03
CA ILE A 103 -6.45 -5.17 5.37
C ILE A 103 -6.46 -6.47 4.56
N ARG A 104 -6.77 -7.58 5.22
CA ARG A 104 -6.77 -8.95 4.68
C ARG A 104 -8.14 -9.43 4.25
N LEU A 105 -8.11 -10.45 3.40
CA LEU A 105 -9.30 -11.28 3.15
C LEU A 105 -9.87 -11.80 4.47
N GLY A 106 -11.19 -11.76 4.57
CA GLY A 106 -11.96 -12.15 5.73
C GLY A 106 -12.09 -11.05 6.80
N GLU A 107 -11.24 -10.03 6.84
CA GLU A 107 -11.21 -9.08 7.95
C GLU A 107 -12.40 -8.13 7.98
N LEU A 108 -12.98 -7.80 6.82
CA LEU A 108 -14.14 -6.92 6.72
C LEU A 108 -15.46 -7.67 6.68
N LEU A 109 -15.47 -9.00 6.66
CA LEU A 109 -16.72 -9.78 6.59
C LEU A 109 -17.62 -9.56 7.82
N PRO A 110 -18.95 -9.73 7.70
CA PRO A 110 -19.90 -9.44 8.78
C PRO A 110 -19.57 -10.16 10.10
N ASN A 111 -19.19 -11.43 10.02
CA ASN A 111 -18.94 -12.30 11.18
C ASN A 111 -17.45 -12.39 11.57
N SER A 112 -16.59 -11.55 10.99
CA SER A 112 -15.17 -11.58 11.32
C SER A 112 -14.88 -10.94 12.67
N SER A 113 -13.80 -11.41 13.31
CA SER A 113 -13.20 -10.70 14.44
C SER A 113 -12.82 -9.26 14.06
N PRO A 114 -12.72 -8.34 15.03
CA PRO A 114 -12.12 -7.04 14.78
C PRO A 114 -10.70 -7.19 14.24
N ILE A 115 -10.32 -6.31 13.31
CA ILE A 115 -8.93 -6.17 12.84
C ILE A 115 -8.07 -5.72 14.03
N ARG A 116 -6.93 -6.39 14.25
CA ARG A 116 -6.07 -6.20 15.43
C ARG A 116 -4.64 -5.75 15.07
N HIS A 117 -4.53 -4.94 14.02
CA HIS A 117 -3.27 -4.32 13.62
C HIS A 117 -3.52 -2.88 13.16
N ALA A 118 -2.48 -2.05 13.20
CA ALA A 118 -2.55 -0.68 12.67
C ALA A 118 -2.82 -0.72 11.16
N LEU A 119 -3.55 0.25 10.62
CA LEU A 119 -3.83 0.34 9.19
C LEU A 119 -2.72 1.05 8.42
N LYS A 120 -2.50 0.65 7.18
CA LYS A 120 -1.66 1.38 6.22
C LYS A 120 -2.53 2.39 5.48
N LEU A 121 -2.23 3.67 5.68
CA LEU A 121 -3.01 4.83 5.24
C LEU A 121 -2.24 5.65 4.20
N GLN A 122 -2.97 6.31 3.31
CA GLN A 122 -2.42 7.27 2.35
C GLN A 122 -3.29 8.53 2.36
N LEU A 123 -2.67 9.68 2.14
CA LEU A 123 -3.35 10.97 2.03
C LEU A 123 -2.85 11.71 0.79
N TYR A 124 -3.54 12.78 0.42
CA TYR A 124 -3.09 13.65 -0.66
C TYR A 124 -1.87 14.45 -0.22
N ALA A 125 -0.67 14.03 -0.64
CA ALA A 125 0.58 14.56 -0.10
C ALA A 125 0.75 16.05 -0.38
N LYS A 126 0.32 16.52 -1.56
CA LYS A 126 0.31 17.95 -1.88
C LYS A 126 -0.34 18.79 -0.78
N GLN A 127 -1.49 18.38 -0.27
CA GLN A 127 -2.21 19.18 0.72
C GLN A 127 -1.73 18.93 2.15
N TYR A 128 -1.34 17.70 2.47
CA TYR A 128 -1.19 17.26 3.85
C TYR A 128 0.25 16.99 4.27
N TYR A 129 1.12 16.53 3.38
CA TYR A 129 2.46 16.10 3.77
C TYR A 129 3.41 17.28 3.92
N TYR A 130 4.24 17.23 4.95
CA TYR A 130 5.14 18.31 5.31
C TYR A 130 6.14 18.63 4.19
N ASN A 131 6.19 19.90 3.79
CA ASN A 131 6.96 20.35 2.63
C ASN A 131 8.45 20.61 2.89
N GLN A 132 8.97 20.24 4.07
CA GLN A 132 10.41 20.38 4.38
C GLN A 132 11.10 19.03 4.56
N ARG A 133 12.40 19.01 4.28
CA ARG A 133 13.26 17.84 4.53
C ARG A 133 13.30 17.49 6.04
N PRO A 134 13.39 16.20 6.41
CA PRO A 134 13.58 15.04 5.52
C PRO A 134 12.33 14.60 4.74
N GLY A 135 11.13 15.08 5.08
CA GLY A 135 9.87 14.73 4.41
C GLY A 135 9.28 13.40 4.83
N PHE A 136 9.84 12.76 5.85
CA PHE A 136 9.42 11.49 6.43
C PHE A 136 9.89 11.42 7.88
N ILE A 137 9.26 10.54 8.67
CA ILE A 137 9.69 10.24 10.03
C ILE A 137 9.77 8.73 10.24
N TRP A 138 10.57 8.29 11.21
CA TRP A 138 10.62 6.87 11.57
C TRP A 138 9.20 6.36 11.89
N PRO A 139 8.77 5.20 11.37
CA PRO A 139 9.59 4.13 10.78
C PRO A 139 9.87 4.20 9.27
N ALA A 140 9.37 5.21 8.56
CA ALA A 140 9.65 5.36 7.13
C ALA A 140 11.14 5.65 6.90
N LEU A 141 11.63 5.21 5.74
CA LEU A 141 13.03 5.36 5.33
C LEU A 141 13.24 6.51 4.35
N ASN A 142 12.17 6.93 3.68
CA ASN A 142 12.19 7.94 2.64
C ASN A 142 10.81 8.62 2.49
N CYS A 143 10.77 9.56 1.56
CA CYS A 143 9.56 10.18 1.01
C CYS A 143 9.51 9.97 -0.52
N ASP A 144 8.42 10.40 -1.15
CA ASP A 144 8.28 10.40 -2.60
C ASP A 144 9.41 11.17 -3.29
N GLY A 145 9.88 10.66 -4.42
CA GLY A 145 11.01 11.25 -5.14
C GLY A 145 10.75 12.68 -5.63
N TYR A 146 9.48 13.04 -5.84
CA TYR A 146 9.02 14.37 -6.25
C TYR A 146 8.65 15.28 -5.07
N ALA A 147 8.76 14.82 -3.82
CA ALA A 147 8.25 15.52 -2.64
C ALA A 147 8.70 16.98 -2.53
N PHE A 148 9.90 17.30 -3.02
CA PHE A 148 10.50 18.64 -2.97
C PHE A 148 10.86 19.20 -4.34
N ASP A 149 10.30 18.65 -5.42
CA ASP A 149 10.47 19.18 -6.76
C ASP A 149 9.41 20.28 -7.02
N PRO A 150 9.79 21.57 -7.02
CA PRO A 150 8.81 22.64 -7.20
C PRO A 150 8.18 22.65 -8.61
N THR A 151 8.73 21.89 -9.55
CA THR A 151 8.17 21.74 -10.91
C THR A 151 7.12 20.63 -10.99
N ASP A 152 7.12 19.69 -10.05
CA ASP A 152 6.08 18.66 -9.97
C ASP A 152 4.81 19.28 -9.37
N PRO A 153 3.65 19.27 -10.06
CA PRO A 153 2.43 19.84 -9.52
C PRO A 153 1.89 19.11 -8.28
N TYR A 154 2.45 17.97 -7.89
CA TYR A 154 2.05 17.14 -6.75
C TYR A 154 3.11 17.06 -5.65
N HIS A 155 4.18 17.88 -5.70
CA HIS A 155 5.12 18.00 -4.58
C HIS A 155 4.40 18.31 -3.27
N TYR A 156 5.04 17.96 -2.15
CA TYR A 156 4.47 18.13 -0.83
C TYR A 156 4.36 19.63 -0.52
N ASP A 157 3.17 20.08 -0.12
CA ASP A 157 2.89 21.50 0.18
C ASP A 157 2.11 21.68 1.51
N GLY A 158 2.11 20.64 2.34
CA GLY A 158 1.55 20.67 3.69
C GLY A 158 2.48 21.35 4.70
N ASN A 159 1.89 21.95 5.74
CA ASN A 159 2.62 22.68 6.79
C ASN A 159 2.66 21.96 8.15
N ASP A 160 1.94 20.85 8.30
CA ASP A 160 1.91 20.10 9.56
C ASP A 160 3.10 19.13 9.65
N ILE A 161 4.02 19.41 10.57
CA ILE A 161 5.22 18.60 10.80
C ILE A 161 4.92 17.16 11.22
N TYR A 162 3.70 16.89 11.71
CA TYR A 162 3.28 15.56 12.13
C TYR A 162 2.64 14.75 10.99
N LEU A 163 2.51 15.32 9.79
CA LEU A 163 1.99 14.62 8.62
C LEU A 163 3.11 14.38 7.61
N SER A 164 3.65 13.17 7.61
CA SER A 164 4.64 12.69 6.65
C SER A 164 4.56 11.16 6.57
N PRO A 165 5.13 10.53 5.53
CA PRO A 165 5.40 9.10 5.54
C PRO A 165 6.03 8.65 6.87
N GLY A 166 5.47 7.59 7.46
CA GLY A 166 5.83 7.07 8.77
C GLY A 166 5.00 7.62 9.94
N SER A 167 4.27 8.73 9.77
CA SER A 167 3.42 9.26 10.85
C SER A 167 2.34 8.29 11.28
N LEU A 168 2.23 8.09 12.58
CA LEU A 168 1.17 7.31 13.21
C LEU A 168 -0.01 8.23 13.56
N LEU A 169 -1.17 7.91 13.00
CA LEU A 169 -2.43 8.60 13.22
C LEU A 169 -3.39 7.70 14.00
N ALA A 170 -4.17 8.29 14.88
CA ALA A 170 -5.24 7.61 15.59
C ALA A 170 -6.40 8.57 15.80
N ILE A 171 -7.61 8.02 15.89
CA ILE A 171 -8.78 8.78 16.31
C ILE A 171 -8.77 8.80 17.85
N PRO A 172 -8.68 9.98 18.50
CA PRO A 172 -8.74 10.08 19.95
C PRO A 172 -10.00 9.41 20.50
N SER A 173 -9.84 8.67 21.61
CA SER A 173 -10.92 7.86 22.18
C SER A 173 -12.15 8.69 22.59
N ASN A 174 -11.93 9.94 22.99
CA ASN A 174 -12.94 10.91 23.41
C ASN A 174 -13.70 11.57 22.24
N ILE A 175 -13.29 11.37 20.98
CA ILE A 175 -14.01 11.90 19.83
C ILE A 175 -15.14 10.94 19.44
N ALA A 176 -16.36 11.47 19.38
CA ALA A 176 -17.52 10.76 18.85
C ALA A 176 -17.52 10.84 17.31
N VAL A 177 -17.41 9.69 16.65
CA VAL A 177 -17.53 9.57 15.19
C VAL A 177 -18.72 8.66 14.91
N ASN A 178 -19.70 9.17 14.16
CA ASN A 178 -20.90 8.41 13.84
C ASN A 178 -20.69 7.63 12.53
N VAL A 179 -20.63 6.30 12.63
CA VAL A 179 -20.48 5.41 11.47
C VAL A 179 -21.60 4.36 11.51
N ARG A 180 -22.36 4.30 10.41
CA ARG A 180 -23.59 3.48 10.33
C ARG A 180 -23.36 2.08 9.78
N THR A 181 -22.39 1.92 8.88
CA THR A 181 -22.12 0.64 8.24
C THR A 181 -21.24 -0.24 9.12
N LEU A 182 -21.47 -1.54 9.11
CA LEU A 182 -20.66 -2.50 9.87
C LEU A 182 -19.17 -2.44 9.49
N PRO A 183 -18.77 -2.37 8.20
CA PRO A 183 -17.37 -2.17 7.84
C PRO A 183 -16.79 -0.86 8.37
N GLY A 184 -17.55 0.23 8.27
CA GLY A 184 -17.09 1.52 8.79
C GLY A 184 -16.91 1.50 10.32
N GLN A 185 -17.75 0.76 11.05
CA GLN A 185 -17.57 0.54 12.48
C GLN A 185 -16.31 -0.30 12.79
N LYS A 186 -16.02 -1.32 11.97
CA LYS A 186 -14.77 -2.08 12.05
C LYS A 186 -13.56 -1.17 11.84
N LEU A 187 -13.56 -0.33 10.81
CA LEU A 187 -12.47 0.63 10.55
C LEU A 187 -12.33 1.66 11.67
N LEU A 188 -13.44 2.20 12.19
CA LEU A 188 -13.42 3.13 13.33
C LEU A 188 -12.82 2.48 14.57
N PHE A 189 -13.17 1.22 14.85
CA PHE A 189 -12.56 0.46 15.95
C PHE A 189 -11.04 0.41 15.78
N VAL A 190 -10.53 0.01 14.62
CA VAL A 190 -9.08 -0.09 14.39
C VAL A 190 -8.40 1.26 14.58
N LEU A 191 -8.93 2.33 13.98
CA LEU A 191 -8.34 3.66 14.06
C LEU A 191 -8.34 4.24 15.49
N LYS A 192 -9.22 3.77 16.38
CA LYS A 192 -9.21 4.14 17.79
C LYS A 192 -8.23 3.33 18.64
N TYR A 193 -8.10 2.02 18.38
CA TYR A 193 -7.34 1.10 19.25
C TYR A 193 -5.94 0.76 18.74
N TYR A 194 -5.73 0.79 17.44
CA TYR A 194 -4.48 0.44 16.77
C TYR A 194 -3.92 1.57 15.90
N GLY A 195 -4.78 2.51 15.49
CA GLY A 195 -4.40 3.62 14.63
C GLY A 195 -4.07 3.16 13.20
N GLY A 196 -3.31 4.00 12.49
CA GLY A 196 -2.75 3.69 11.20
C GLY A 196 -1.58 4.61 10.86
N TYR A 197 -0.70 4.17 9.97
CA TYR A 197 0.49 4.92 9.59
C TYR A 197 0.42 5.36 8.13
N LEU A 198 0.96 6.55 7.85
CA LEU A 198 1.04 7.11 6.51
C LEU A 198 2.16 6.43 5.70
N CYS A 199 1.85 5.93 4.51
CA CYS A 199 2.82 5.15 3.72
C CYS A 199 3.08 5.66 2.30
N ASP A 200 2.17 6.45 1.71
CA ASP A 200 2.29 6.89 0.31
C ASP A 200 1.33 8.06 0.02
N ASP A 201 1.57 8.74 -1.09
CA ASP A 201 0.66 9.74 -1.66
C ASP A 201 -0.46 9.08 -2.47
N THR A 202 -1.68 9.61 -2.36
CA THR A 202 -2.83 9.20 -3.17
C THR A 202 -2.88 9.86 -4.56
N TYR A 203 -2.05 10.89 -4.81
CA TYR A 203 -1.96 11.69 -6.04
C TYR A 203 -3.28 12.36 -6.46
N ALA A 204 -4.25 12.41 -5.54
CA ALA A 204 -5.59 12.94 -5.72
C ALA A 204 -6.17 13.32 -4.35
N ASN A 205 -7.09 14.30 -4.30
CA ASN A 205 -7.68 14.74 -3.03
C ASN A 205 -8.63 13.69 -2.40
N ARG A 206 -8.04 12.68 -1.77
CA ARG A 206 -8.71 11.59 -1.05
C ARG A 206 -7.75 10.95 -0.04
N GLY A 207 -8.31 10.37 1.02
CA GLY A 207 -7.61 9.41 1.86
C GLY A 207 -7.92 7.98 1.40
N THR A 208 -6.96 7.07 1.54
CA THR A 208 -7.16 5.65 1.23
C THR A 208 -6.56 4.76 2.31
N ILE A 209 -7.00 3.50 2.31
CA ILE A 209 -6.47 2.43 3.15
C ILE A 209 -6.03 1.32 2.22
N SER A 210 -4.89 0.70 2.53
CA SER A 210 -4.38 -0.40 1.71
C SER A 210 -5.12 -1.70 2.00
N THR A 211 -5.47 -2.41 0.93
CA THR A 211 -6.15 -3.70 0.99
C THR A 211 -5.36 -4.75 0.22
N GLU A 212 -5.45 -6.00 0.66
CA GLU A 212 -4.95 -7.14 -0.10
C GLU A 212 -5.80 -7.32 -1.36
N HIS A 213 -5.18 -7.84 -2.43
CA HIS A 213 -5.90 -8.17 -3.66
C HIS A 213 -7.09 -9.10 -3.35
N GLY A 214 -8.28 -8.75 -3.86
CA GLY A 214 -9.53 -9.48 -3.66
C GLY A 214 -10.38 -9.02 -2.47
N VAL A 215 -9.86 -8.20 -1.55
CA VAL A 215 -10.64 -7.69 -0.40
C VAL A 215 -11.83 -6.84 -0.85
N THR A 216 -11.65 -6.01 -1.88
CA THR A 216 -12.74 -5.19 -2.42
C THR A 216 -13.84 -6.03 -3.08
N ASP A 217 -13.47 -7.15 -3.70
CA ASP A 217 -14.42 -8.09 -4.30
C ASP A 217 -15.17 -8.89 -3.23
N GLU A 218 -14.44 -9.39 -2.23
CA GLU A 218 -15.02 -10.06 -1.06
C GLU A 218 -16.00 -9.13 -0.33
N PHE A 219 -15.63 -7.86 -0.15
CA PHE A 219 -16.49 -6.84 0.42
C PHE A 219 -17.78 -6.67 -0.40
N GLN A 220 -17.65 -6.46 -1.71
CA GLN A 220 -18.80 -6.26 -2.60
C GLN A 220 -19.76 -7.46 -2.57
N ASN A 221 -19.21 -8.68 -2.54
CA ASN A 221 -19.99 -9.91 -2.44
C ASN A 221 -20.71 -10.04 -1.09
N ALA A 222 -20.08 -9.63 0.00
CA ALA A 222 -20.64 -9.75 1.34
C ALA A 222 -21.70 -8.68 1.65
N TYR A 223 -21.55 -7.48 1.11
CA TYR A 223 -22.37 -6.32 1.48
C TYR A 223 -23.32 -5.82 0.38
N GLY A 224 -23.11 -6.24 -0.87
CA GLY A 224 -23.98 -5.85 -2.00
C GLY A 224 -23.73 -4.43 -2.53
N TYR A 225 -22.67 -3.74 -2.09
CA TYR A 225 -22.25 -2.43 -2.59
C TYR A 225 -20.73 -2.30 -2.67
N SER A 226 -20.24 -1.35 -3.47
CA SER A 226 -18.81 -1.21 -3.76
C SER A 226 -18.05 -0.70 -2.55
N PHE A 227 -16.81 -1.15 -2.38
CA PHE A 227 -15.93 -0.67 -1.31
C PHE A 227 -15.80 0.87 -1.29
N ASN A 228 -15.86 1.50 -2.46
CA ASN A 228 -15.74 2.95 -2.63
C ASN A 228 -17.10 3.68 -2.75
N SER A 229 -18.23 3.02 -2.48
CA SER A 229 -19.53 3.70 -2.52
C SER A 229 -19.70 4.58 -1.27
N GLY A 230 -19.34 5.85 -1.40
CA GLY A 230 -19.55 6.93 -0.45
C GLY A 230 -20.26 8.10 -1.11
#